data_AF-A0A950EU05-F1
#
_entry.id   AF-A0A950EU05-F1
#
_cell.length_a   1.000
_cell.length_b   1.000
_cell.length_c   1.000
_cell.angle_alpha   90.00
_cell.angle_beta   90.00
_cell.angle_gamma   90.00
#
_symmetry.space_group_name_H-M   'P 1'
#
loop_
_entity.id
_entity.type
_entity.pdbx_description
1 polymer ?
#
loop_
_entity_poly.entity_id
_entity_poly.type
_entity_poly.pdbx_seq_one_letter_code
_entity_poly.pdbx_strand_id
1 'polypeptide(L)'
;MPLPDIQLDDRTFDQLVADAMRRIPAFTPEWTDLNDSDPGVTLVQLFAWLQEMILWRLNQVPDKNFIEFLKLIGIELTQPTPAKGELTFSLSTPTPP
;
A
#
# COMPACT_ATOMS: atom_id res chain seq x y z
N MET A 1 -11.07 15.55 3.72
CA MET A 1 -9.62 15.71 3.55
C MET A 1 -9.05 14.30 3.60
N PRO A 2 -8.52 13.73 2.51
CA PRO A 2 -7.85 12.44 2.60
C PRO A 2 -6.65 12.57 3.53
N LEU A 3 -6.40 11.55 4.35
CA LEU A 3 -5.15 11.49 5.11
C LEU A 3 -3.98 11.44 4.12
N PRO A 4 -2.81 12.03 4.47
CA PRO A 4 -1.62 11.88 3.65
C PRO A 4 -1.27 10.39 3.50
N ASP A 5 -0.75 10.01 2.34
CA ASP A 5 -0.18 8.67 2.15
C ASP A 5 1.02 8.51 3.07
N ILE A 6 0.94 7.58 4.03
CA ILE A 6 2.00 7.34 5.02
C ILE A 6 2.79 6.11 4.57
N GLN A 7 3.99 6.35 4.05
CA GLN A 7 4.96 5.28 3.82
C GLN A 7 5.81 5.13 5.07
N LEU A 8 5.69 3.97 5.74
CA LEU A 8 6.47 3.64 6.93
C LEU A 8 7.95 3.43 6.61
N ASP A 9 8.23 2.93 5.41
CA ASP A 9 9.57 2.73 4.88
C ASP A 9 9.49 2.75 3.34
N ASP A 10 10.21 3.68 2.72
CA ASP A 10 10.18 3.97 1.28
C ASP A 10 11.41 3.40 0.54
N ARG A 11 12.20 2.54 1.19
CA ARG A 11 13.41 2.00 0.59
C ARG A 11 13.12 1.14 -0.63
N THR A 12 13.82 1.43 -1.72
CA THR A 12 13.75 0.68 -2.98
C THR A 12 14.76 -0.47 -3.00
N PHE A 13 14.57 -1.41 -3.92
CA PHE A 13 15.52 -2.48 -4.23
C PHE A 13 16.97 -1.96 -4.34
N ASP A 14 17.21 -0.92 -5.13
CA ASP A 14 18.55 -0.38 -5.36
C ASP A 14 19.18 0.17 -4.08
N GLN A 15 18.37 0.83 -3.24
CA GLN A 15 18.83 1.35 -1.95
C GLN A 15 19.15 0.21 -0.98
N LEU A 16 18.35 -0.86 -0.98
CA LEU A 16 18.57 -2.04 -0.16
C LEU A 16 19.82 -2.81 -0.58
N VAL A 17 20.05 -2.98 -1.89
CA VAL A 17 21.29 -3.58 -2.41
C VAL A 17 22.48 -2.71 -2.02
N ALA A 18 22.43 -1.40 -2.29
CA ALA A 18 23.53 -0.49 -1.96
C ALA A 18 23.87 -0.49 -0.47
N ASP A 19 22.87 -0.51 0.41
CA ASP A 19 23.06 -0.58 1.86
C ASP A 19 23.65 -1.91 2.31
N ALA A 20 23.24 -3.03 1.71
CA ALA A 20 23.83 -4.34 1.99
C ALA A 20 25.29 -4.41 1.53
N MET A 21 25.57 -3.97 0.30
CA MET A 21 26.92 -3.93 -0.27
C MET A 21 27.87 -3.08 0.58
N ARG A 22 27.40 -1.93 1.09
CA ARG A 22 28.19 -1.06 1.99
C ARG A 22 28.57 -1.75 3.30
N ARG A 23 27.79 -2.72 3.76
CA ARG A 23 28.01 -3.44 5.02
C ARG A 23 28.96 -4.63 4.87
N ILE A 24 29.07 -5.22 3.68
CA ILE A 24 29.88 -6.43 3.43
C ILE A 24 31.30 -6.34 4.02
N PRO A 25 32.10 -5.27 3.79
CA PRO A 25 33.48 -5.22 4.28
C PRO A 25 33.61 -5.28 5.81
N ALA A 26 32.56 -4.88 6.54
CA ALA A 26 32.55 -4.89 8.00
C ALA A 26 32.22 -6.27 8.58
N PHE A 27 31.49 -7.11 7.84
CA PHE A 27 31.04 -8.42 8.32
C PHE A 27 31.81 -9.59 7.73
N THR A 28 32.25 -9.48 6.48
CA THR A 28 32.91 -10.55 5.72
C THR A 28 34.09 -9.97 4.92
N PRO A 29 35.18 -9.54 5.58
CA PRO A 29 36.35 -8.97 4.92
C PRO A 29 37.04 -9.96 3.96
N GLU A 30 36.82 -11.26 4.12
CA GLU A 30 37.30 -12.32 3.21
C GLU A 30 36.57 -12.35 1.86
N TRP A 31 35.36 -11.78 1.78
CA TRP A 31 34.58 -11.72 0.55
C TRP A 31 35.00 -10.51 -0.28
N THR A 32 35.82 -10.77 -1.30
CA THR A 32 36.50 -9.73 -2.09
C THR A 32 35.95 -9.56 -3.50
N ASP A 33 35.31 -10.59 -4.06
CA ASP A 33 34.66 -10.52 -5.36
C ASP A 33 33.22 -10.03 -5.22
N LEU A 34 33.00 -8.76 -5.56
CA LEU A 34 31.71 -8.07 -5.47
C LEU A 34 31.12 -7.73 -6.84
N ASN A 35 31.49 -8.50 -7.85
CA ASN A 35 30.92 -8.37 -9.19
C ASN A 35 29.49 -8.90 -9.25
N ASP A 36 28.67 -8.42 -10.18
CA ASP A 36 27.28 -8.89 -10.36
C ASP A 36 27.17 -10.39 -10.70
N SER A 37 28.24 -10.99 -11.21
CA SER A 37 28.30 -12.43 -11.51
C SER A 37 28.59 -13.29 -10.27
N ASP A 38 28.94 -12.67 -9.15
CA ASP A 38 29.19 -13.39 -7.90
C ASP A 38 27.86 -13.97 -7.35
N PRO A 39 27.82 -15.28 -7.00
CA PRO A 39 26.62 -15.88 -6.42
C PRO A 39 26.19 -15.25 -5.09
N GLY A 40 27.13 -14.73 -4.30
CA GLY A 40 26.83 -14.01 -3.06
C GLY A 40 26.12 -12.68 -3.33
N VAL A 41 26.57 -11.92 -4.33
CA VAL A 41 25.90 -10.69 -4.79
C VAL A 41 24.50 -11.02 -5.32
N THR A 42 24.33 -12.13 -6.04
CA THR A 42 23.01 -12.61 -6.49
C THR A 42 22.07 -12.88 -5.32
N LEU A 43 22.57 -13.47 -4.22
CA LEU A 43 21.77 -13.66 -3.01
C LEU A 43 21.39 -12.33 -2.36
N VAL A 44 22.31 -11.36 -2.28
CA VAL A 44 22.02 -10.01 -1.77
C VAL A 44 20.87 -9.37 -2.57
N GLN A 45 20.93 -9.44 -3.89
CA GLN A 45 19.87 -8.95 -4.77
C GLN A 45 18.54 -9.68 -4.51
N LEU A 46 18.54 -11.01 -4.43
CA LEU A 46 17.32 -11.79 -4.14
C LEU A 46 16.68 -11.36 -2.81
N PHE A 47 17.48 -11.22 -1.74
CA PHE A 47 16.97 -10.79 -0.44
C PHE A 47 16.50 -9.33 -0.43
N ALA A 48 17.18 -8.44 -1.16
CA ALA A 48 16.72 -7.07 -1.35
C ALA A 48 15.35 -7.01 -2.02
N TRP A 49 15.12 -7.83 -3.05
CA TRP A 49 13.83 -7.94 -3.71
C TRP A 49 12.72 -8.48 -2.77
N LEU A 50 13.01 -9.55 -2.02
CA LEU A 50 12.07 -10.08 -1.03
C LEU A 50 11.72 -9.04 0.04
N GLN A 51 12.72 -8.26 0.48
CA GLN A 51 12.51 -7.21 1.46
C GLN A 51 11.66 -6.07 0.89
N GLU A 52 11.89 -5.62 -0.34
CA GLU A 52 11.05 -4.60 -1.00
C GLU A 52 9.58 -5.04 -1.07
N MET A 53 9.32 -6.33 -1.37
CA MET A 53 7.95 -6.87 -1.33
C MET A 53 7.34 -6.82 0.08
N ILE A 54 8.13 -7.02 1.14
CA ILE A 54 7.67 -6.90 2.52
C ILE A 54 7.40 -5.43 2.87
N LEU A 55 8.26 -4.50 2.46
CA LEU A 55 8.07 -3.07 2.67
C LEU A 55 6.79 -2.58 1.99
N TRP A 56 6.51 -3.04 0.77
CA TRP A 56 5.25 -2.77 0.09
C TRP A 56 4.02 -3.20 0.92
N ARG A 57 4.07 -4.39 1.54
CA ARG A 57 2.97 -4.86 2.42
C ARG A 57 2.89 -4.05 3.71
N LEU A 58 4.02 -3.67 4.28
CA LEU A 58 4.10 -2.86 5.49
C LEU A 58 3.45 -1.50 5.28
N ASN A 59 3.67 -0.87 4.13
CA ASN A 59 3.08 0.41 3.78
C ASN A 59 1.55 0.38 3.60
N GLN A 60 0.90 -0.80 3.60
CA GLN A 60 -0.57 -0.91 3.64
C GLN A 60 -1.15 -0.95 5.06
N VAL A 61 -0.30 -1.04 6.09
CA VAL A 61 -0.75 -1.12 7.49
C VAL A 61 -1.42 0.18 7.97
N PRO A 62 -0.93 1.39 7.64
CA PRO A 62 -1.58 2.64 8.08
C PRO A 62 -3.06 2.73 7.69
N ASP A 63 -3.39 2.41 6.43
CA ASP A 63 -4.77 2.42 5.94
C ASP A 63 -5.66 1.39 6.64
N LYS A 64 -5.15 0.18 6.86
CA LYS A 64 -5.87 -0.87 7.59
C LYS A 64 -6.13 -0.45 9.03
N ASN A 65 -5.13 0.11 9.70
CA ASN A 65 -5.26 0.60 11.06
C ASN A 65 -6.27 1.74 11.16
N PHE A 66 -6.27 2.67 10.20
CA PHE A 66 -7.26 3.75 10.16
C PHE A 66 -8.69 3.21 10.17
N ILE A 67 -8.99 2.23 9.31
CA ILE A 67 -10.30 1.57 9.25
C ILE A 67 -10.64 0.88 10.58
N GLU A 68 -9.69 0.14 11.16
CA GLU A 68 -9.94 -0.55 12.43
C GLU A 68 -10.15 0.43 13.59
N PHE A 69 -9.45 1.56 13.63
CA PHE A 69 -9.69 2.60 14.62
C PHE A 69 -11.08 3.23 14.49
N LEU A 70 -11.57 3.47 13.27
CA LEU A 70 -12.95 3.94 13.05
C LEU A 70 -13.98 2.93 13.60
N LYS A 71 -13.79 1.64 13.31
CA LYS A 71 -14.65 0.58 13.85
C LYS A 71 -14.63 0.52 15.37
N LEU A 72 -13.45 0.67 15.99
CA LEU A 72 -13.29 0.64 17.44
C LEU A 72 -14.07 1.76 18.16
N ILE A 73 -14.24 2.92 17.53
CA ILE A 73 -15.06 4.03 18.06
C ILE A 73 -16.53 3.97 17.62
N GLY A 74 -16.97 2.87 17.00
CA GLY A 74 -18.35 2.63 16.61
C GLY A 74 -18.79 3.28 15.30
N ILE A 75 -17.86 3.73 14.45
CA ILE A 75 -18.19 4.23 13.12
C ILE A 75 -18.38 3.05 12.17
N GLU A 76 -19.54 2.99 11.54
CA GLU A 76 -19.89 2.00 10.53
C GLU A 76 -20.16 2.66 9.18
N LEU A 77 -20.02 1.88 8.10
CA LEU A 77 -20.42 2.32 6.76
C LEU A 77 -21.93 2.49 6.70
N THR A 78 -22.38 3.69 6.31
CA THR A 78 -23.81 3.93 6.06
C THR A 78 -24.32 3.02 4.95
N GLN A 79 -25.47 2.40 5.16
CA GLN A 79 -26.10 1.59 4.13
C GLN A 79 -26.43 2.42 2.87
N PRO A 80 -26.37 1.82 1.67
CA PRO A 80 -26.77 2.51 0.45
C PRO A 80 -28.26 2.89 0.53
N THR A 81 -28.56 4.16 0.29
CA THR A 81 -29.93 4.69 0.28
C THR A 81 -30.42 4.90 -1.15
N PRO A 82 -31.66 4.48 -1.50
CA PRO A 82 -32.20 4.71 -2.84
C PRO A 82 -32.32 6.21 -3.12
N ALA A 83 -31.95 6.62 -4.33
CA ALA A 83 -32.17 7.98 -4.79
C ALA A 83 -33.67 8.28 -4.84
N LYS A 84 -34.06 9.47 -4.36
CA LYS A 84 -35.43 9.97 -4.43
C LYS A 84 -35.45 11.20 -5.32
N GLY A 85 -36.46 11.30 -6.16
CA GLY A 85 -36.70 12.46 -7.02
C GLY A 85 -38.19 12.76 -7.06
N GLU A 86 -38.52 14.04 -7.15
CA GLU A 86 -39.91 14.47 -7.32
C GLU A 86 -40.29 14.41 -8.80
N LEU A 87 -41.47 13.85 -9.08
CA LEU A 87 -42.02 13.74 -10.42
C LEU A 87 -43.38 14.42 -10.48
N THR A 88 -43.60 15.25 -11.48
CA THR A 88 -44.90 15.84 -11.79
C THR A 88 -45.45 15.17 -13.04
N PHE A 89 -46.65 14.61 -12.93
CA PHE A 89 -47.39 14.02 -14.05
C PHE A 89 -48.53 14.96 -14.46
N SER A 90 -48.65 15.23 -15.74
CA SER A 90 -49.81 15.92 -16.32
C SER A 90 -50.75 14.89 -16.96
N LEU A 91 -52.05 14.97 -16.66
CA LEU A 91 -53.07 14.13 -17.30
C LEU A 91 -53.21 14.52 -18.78
N SER A 92 -53.26 13.52 -19.66
CA SER A 92 -53.52 13.72 -21.09
C SER A 92 -55.00 13.94 -21.42
N THR A 93 -55.91 13.48 -20.55
CA THR A 93 -57.36 13.66 -20.66
C THR A 93 -57.99 13.96 -19.30
N PRO A 94 -58.94 14.91 -19.22
CA PRO A 94 -59.65 15.21 -17.97
C PRO A 94 -60.57 14.04 -17.56
N THR A 95 -60.71 13.81 -16.25
CA THR A 95 -61.57 12.78 -15.68
C THR A 95 -63.04 13.03 -16.09
N PRO A 96 -63.74 12.03 -16.65
CA PRO A 96 -65.17 12.19 -16.99
C PRO A 96 -66.04 12.33 -15.73
N PRO A 97 -67.21 12.98 -15.86
CA PRO A 97 -68.14 13.25 -14.75
C PRO A 97 -68.86 12.00 -14.21
#